data_AF-A0A7S0N9S9-F1
#
_entry.id   AF-A0A7S0N9S9-F1
#
_cell.length_a   1.000
_cell.length_b   1.000
_cell.length_c   1.000
_cell.angle_alpha   90.00
_cell.angle_beta   90.00
_cell.angle_gamma   90.00
#
_symmetry.space_group_name_H-M   'P 1'
#
loop_
_entity.id
_entity.type
_entity.pdbx_description
1 polymer ?
#
loop_
_entity_poly.entity_id
_entity_poly.type
_entity_poly.pdbx_seq_one_letter_code
_entity_poly.pdbx_strand_id
1 'polypeptide(L)'
;VPVKDLFTYFMFAELIQEMRERNFANLDELSQLWNEDYSNRKVFSQFLKDKALGEKRLTSMPDRITNTINLTDGSQIKRPSVINAYRESSLPSIEIWWREWKKFMFATYVQIFSNGHGEASPQLVCDLIGPINREKYPALSAEEQAISVPLQILCLAIMDTIFVHVANRVAPTAWERIRQTLCRAFIHNKIDRICNILASSYRDQHVIFLQ
;
A
#
# COMPACT_ATOMS: atom_id res chain seq x y z
N VAL A 1 -18.99 10.10 -7.79
CA VAL A 1 -18.38 9.83 -6.48
C VAL A 1 -17.07 10.61 -6.40
N PRO A 2 -17.10 11.80 -5.79
CA PRO A 2 -15.92 12.47 -5.23
C PRO A 2 -15.14 11.58 -4.27
N VAL A 3 -13.84 11.86 -4.09
CA VAL A 3 -12.97 11.14 -3.15
C VAL A 3 -13.49 11.26 -1.71
N LYS A 4 -13.95 12.45 -1.29
CA LYS A 4 -14.47 12.69 0.07
C LYS A 4 -15.68 11.86 0.47
N ASP A 5 -16.40 11.31 -0.49
CA ASP A 5 -17.53 10.41 -0.24
C ASP A 5 -17.06 8.99 0.14
N LEU A 6 -15.78 8.66 -0.10
CA LEU A 6 -15.16 7.38 0.24
C LEU A 6 -14.09 7.54 1.33
N PHE A 7 -13.09 8.38 1.08
CA PHE A 7 -12.07 8.76 2.06
C PHE A 7 -12.53 10.06 2.73
N THR A 8 -13.24 9.93 3.84
CA THR A 8 -14.01 11.05 4.40
C THR A 8 -13.13 12.10 5.08
N TYR A 9 -13.71 13.28 5.37
CA TYR A 9 -13.03 14.29 6.20
C TYR A 9 -12.67 13.75 7.59
N PHE A 10 -13.43 12.79 8.13
CA PHE A 10 -13.09 12.13 9.38
C PHE A 10 -11.81 11.30 9.25
N MET A 11 -11.71 10.48 8.20
CA MET A 11 -10.49 9.69 7.93
C MET A 11 -9.28 10.59 7.65
N PHE A 12 -9.48 11.69 6.91
CA PHE A 12 -8.43 12.67 6.67
C PHE A 12 -7.97 13.34 7.98
N ALA A 13 -8.91 13.73 8.85
CA ALA A 13 -8.57 14.32 10.15
C ALA A 13 -7.78 13.35 11.04
N GLU A 14 -8.18 12.07 11.07
CA GLU A 14 -7.41 11.03 11.76
C GLU A 14 -6.02 10.84 11.14
N LEU A 15 -5.90 10.86 9.80
CA LEU A 15 -4.62 10.76 9.11
C LEU A 15 -3.66 11.90 9.52
N ILE A 16 -4.16 13.13 9.51
CA ILE A 16 -3.39 14.31 9.92
C ILE A 16 -2.98 14.21 11.38
N GLN A 17 -3.86 13.72 12.26
CA GLN A 17 -3.53 13.53 13.66
C GLN A 17 -2.38 12.52 13.85
N GLU A 18 -2.43 11.38 13.17
CA GLU A 18 -1.35 10.38 13.22
C GLU A 18 -0.02 10.95 12.68
N MET A 19 -0.06 11.70 11.58
CA MET A 19 1.13 12.35 11.02
C MET A 19 1.71 13.41 11.97
N ARG A 20 0.84 14.18 12.63
CA ARG A 20 1.25 15.22 13.60
C ARG A 20 1.92 14.62 14.82
N GLU A 21 1.37 13.54 15.37
CA GLU A 21 1.96 12.80 16.50
C GLU A 21 3.36 12.24 16.18
N ARG A 22 3.67 12.11 14.89
CA ARG A 22 4.96 11.63 14.37
C ARG A 22 5.84 12.74 13.80
N ASN A 23 5.50 14.01 14.07
CA ASN A 23 6.28 15.19 13.67
C ASN A 23 6.50 15.33 12.16
N PHE A 24 5.53 14.90 11.34
CA PHE A 24 5.58 15.18 9.90
C PHE A 24 5.51 16.69 9.67
N ALA A 25 6.34 17.20 8.77
CA ALA A 25 6.38 18.60 8.42
C ALA A 25 5.25 19.00 7.46
N ASN A 26 4.92 20.30 7.43
CA ASN A 26 4.11 20.94 6.40
C ASN A 26 2.70 20.30 6.20
N LEU A 27 2.03 19.99 7.32
CA LEU A 27 0.71 19.37 7.31
C LEU A 27 -0.43 20.34 6.95
N ASP A 28 -0.18 21.65 7.06
CA ASP A 28 -1.16 22.68 6.69
C ASP A 28 -1.28 22.77 5.16
N GLU A 29 -0.16 22.68 4.45
CA GLU A 29 -0.10 22.60 2.99
C GLU A 29 -0.77 21.33 2.46
N LEU A 30 -0.56 20.18 3.14
CA LEU A 30 -1.28 18.95 2.81
C LEU A 30 -2.79 19.11 3.00
N SER A 31 -3.20 19.77 4.10
CA SER A 31 -4.61 20.04 4.40
C SER A 31 -5.25 20.98 3.38
N GLN A 32 -4.51 21.97 2.91
CA GLN A 32 -4.96 22.84 1.82
C GLN A 32 -5.20 22.05 0.54
N LEU A 33 -4.24 21.22 0.10
CA LEU A 33 -4.39 20.37 -1.08
C LEU A 33 -5.56 19.40 -0.97
N TRP A 34 -5.78 18.84 0.21
CA TRP A 34 -6.94 17.99 0.46
C TRP A 34 -8.25 18.76 0.24
N ASN A 35 -8.40 19.93 0.87
CA ASN A 35 -9.62 20.71 0.85
C ASN A 35 -9.94 21.30 -0.53
N GLU A 36 -8.91 21.80 -1.23
CA GLU A 36 -9.07 22.49 -2.50
C GLU A 36 -9.17 21.52 -3.68
N ASP A 37 -8.45 20.41 -3.65
CA ASP A 37 -8.32 19.51 -4.80
C ASP A 37 -8.72 18.06 -4.48
N TYR A 38 -7.88 17.31 -3.74
CA TYR A 38 -8.00 15.84 -3.66
C TYR A 38 -9.37 15.36 -3.20
N SER A 39 -9.98 16.01 -2.21
CA SER A 39 -11.30 15.66 -1.68
C SER A 39 -12.42 15.76 -2.72
N ASN A 40 -12.28 16.68 -3.69
CA ASN A 40 -13.30 17.00 -4.70
C ASN A 40 -13.11 16.21 -6.00
N ARG A 41 -11.95 15.59 -6.21
CA ARG A 41 -11.68 14.76 -7.40
C ARG A 41 -12.67 13.61 -7.52
N LYS A 42 -13.16 13.34 -8.73
CA LYS A 42 -13.90 12.12 -9.07
C LYS A 42 -12.95 10.91 -9.01
N VAL A 43 -13.31 9.91 -8.21
CA VAL A 43 -12.46 8.74 -7.92
C VAL A 43 -11.89 8.05 -9.16
N PHE A 44 -12.68 7.83 -10.22
CA PHE A 44 -12.19 7.16 -11.42
C PHE A 44 -11.55 8.12 -12.42
N SER A 45 -12.28 9.16 -12.84
CA SER A 45 -11.86 9.99 -13.97
C SER A 45 -10.79 11.03 -13.63
N GLN A 46 -10.64 11.39 -12.36
CA GLN A 46 -9.72 12.46 -11.91
C GLN A 46 -8.70 12.01 -10.87
N PHE A 47 -8.87 10.85 -10.23
CA PHE A 47 -7.85 10.28 -9.34
C PHE A 47 -7.19 9.05 -9.99
N LEU A 48 -7.92 7.95 -10.21
CA LEU A 48 -7.32 6.71 -10.74
C LEU A 48 -6.76 6.85 -12.17
N LYS A 49 -7.36 7.72 -13.00
CA LYS A 49 -6.88 7.99 -14.37
C LYS A 49 -5.93 9.18 -14.47
N ASP A 50 -5.54 9.79 -13.36
CA ASP A 50 -4.61 10.91 -13.37
C ASP A 50 -3.18 10.42 -13.66
N LYS A 51 -2.67 10.79 -14.84
CA LYS A 51 -1.30 10.45 -15.26
C LYS A 51 -0.25 11.13 -14.38
N ALA A 52 -0.52 12.35 -13.89
CA ALA A 52 0.42 13.12 -13.09
C ALA A 52 0.74 12.41 -11.76
N LEU A 53 -0.23 11.74 -11.13
CA LEU A 53 0.01 10.94 -9.92
C LEU A 53 1.03 9.81 -10.17
N GLY A 54 0.97 9.19 -11.35
CA GLY A 54 1.92 8.16 -11.77
C GLY A 54 3.31 8.71 -12.08
N GLU A 55 3.38 9.83 -12.80
CA GLU A 55 4.63 10.52 -13.15
C GLU A 55 5.36 11.05 -11.91
N LYS A 56 4.61 11.57 -10.93
CA LYS A 56 5.10 12.00 -9.61
C LYS A 56 5.36 10.84 -8.66
N ARG A 57 4.93 9.63 -9.02
CA ARG A 57 5.04 8.40 -8.23
C ARG A 57 4.37 8.43 -6.85
N LEU A 58 3.40 9.30 -6.63
CA LEU A 58 2.78 9.54 -5.32
C LEU A 58 2.07 8.31 -4.74
N THR A 59 1.58 7.39 -5.58
CA THR A 59 1.03 6.09 -5.13
C THR A 59 2.02 4.95 -5.30
N SER A 60 2.79 4.94 -6.39
CA SER A 60 3.65 3.80 -6.74
C SER A 60 4.93 3.66 -5.90
N MET A 61 5.52 4.76 -5.41
CA MET A 61 6.65 4.70 -4.48
C MET A 61 6.25 4.10 -3.15
N PRO A 62 5.23 4.65 -2.43
CA PRO A 62 4.85 4.09 -1.14
C PRO A 62 4.25 2.69 -1.32
N ASP A 63 3.61 2.38 -2.46
CA ASP A 63 3.17 1.02 -2.75
C ASP A 63 4.34 0.03 -2.83
N ARG A 64 5.42 0.37 -3.55
CA ARG A 64 6.61 -0.48 -3.66
C ARG A 64 7.22 -0.81 -2.30
N ILE A 65 7.19 0.13 -1.38
CA ILE A 65 7.80 -0.01 -0.05
C ILE A 65 6.87 -0.76 0.91
N THR A 66 5.60 -0.40 0.95
CA THR A 66 4.69 -0.84 2.01
C THR A 66 3.82 -2.03 1.64
N ASN A 67 3.72 -2.39 0.35
CA ASN A 67 2.82 -3.46 -0.08
C ASN A 67 3.19 -4.78 0.62
N THR A 68 4.39 -5.32 0.38
CA THR A 68 4.90 -6.47 1.14
C THR A 68 6.26 -6.14 1.71
N ILE A 69 6.38 -6.21 3.04
CA ILE A 69 7.63 -5.93 3.75
C ILE A 69 8.22 -7.26 4.19
N ASN A 70 9.44 -7.54 3.75
CA ASN A 70 10.22 -8.70 4.21
C ASN A 70 10.90 -8.35 5.53
N LEU A 71 10.70 -9.20 6.53
CA LEU A 71 11.27 -9.03 7.87
C LEU A 71 12.58 -9.81 8.00
N THR A 72 13.39 -9.46 9.00
CA THR A 72 14.70 -10.08 9.23
C THR A 72 14.62 -11.56 9.61
N ASP A 73 13.49 -12.01 10.14
CA ASP A 73 13.21 -13.43 10.45
C ASP A 73 12.78 -14.25 9.22
N GLY A 74 12.78 -13.65 8.02
CA GLY A 74 12.35 -14.27 6.78
C GLY A 74 10.84 -14.31 6.58
N SER A 75 10.05 -13.83 7.55
CA SER A 75 8.61 -13.67 7.40
C SER A 75 8.26 -12.40 6.62
N GLN A 76 6.98 -12.24 6.31
CA GLN A 76 6.47 -11.10 5.56
C GLN A 76 5.22 -10.54 6.22
N ILE A 77 5.17 -9.22 6.34
CA ILE A 77 3.93 -8.50 6.63
C ILE A 77 3.40 -7.83 5.37
N LYS A 78 2.07 -7.74 5.26
CA LYS A 78 1.37 -7.27 4.07
C LYS A 78 0.44 -6.12 4.42
N ARG A 79 0.43 -5.07 3.59
CA ARG A 79 -0.50 -3.95 3.75
C ARG A 79 -1.96 -4.41 3.63
N PRO A 80 -2.88 -3.92 4.48
CA PRO A 80 -4.32 -4.08 4.30
C PRO A 80 -4.79 -3.42 3.00
N SER A 81 -4.79 -4.19 1.91
CA SER A 81 -5.20 -3.72 0.58
C SER A 81 -5.80 -4.86 -0.24
N VAL A 82 -6.68 -4.51 -1.18
CA VAL A 82 -7.32 -5.45 -2.13
C VAL A 82 -6.29 -6.07 -3.08
N ILE A 83 -5.22 -5.33 -3.41
CA ILE A 83 -4.19 -5.78 -4.35
C ILE A 83 -3.11 -6.66 -3.71
N ASN A 84 -3.27 -7.04 -2.44
CA ASN A 84 -2.29 -7.81 -1.70
C ASN A 84 -2.89 -9.05 -1.03
N ALA A 85 -2.04 -10.02 -0.73
CA ALA A 85 -2.36 -11.26 -0.04
C ALA A 85 -2.47 -11.09 1.49
N TYR A 86 -3.07 -9.98 1.94
CA TYR A 86 -3.35 -9.69 3.35
C TYR A 86 -4.30 -10.73 3.95
N ARG A 87 -3.98 -11.24 5.14
CA ARG A 87 -4.64 -12.41 5.77
C ARG A 87 -5.14 -12.17 7.18
N GLU A 88 -4.69 -11.10 7.80
CA GLU A 88 -4.88 -10.80 9.20
C GLU A 88 -6.35 -10.51 9.49
N SER A 89 -7.09 -9.96 8.53
CA SER A 89 -8.54 -9.80 8.60
C SER A 89 -9.21 -9.72 7.21
N SER A 90 -10.54 -9.88 7.20
CA SER A 90 -11.38 -9.46 6.07
C SER A 90 -11.46 -7.94 6.00
N LEU A 91 -11.72 -7.40 4.81
CA LEU A 91 -11.91 -5.99 4.53
C LEU A 91 -13.33 -5.74 3.99
N PRO A 92 -14.39 -6.13 4.73
CA PRO A 92 -15.77 -6.14 4.22
C PRO A 92 -16.36 -4.73 4.12
N SER A 93 -15.70 -3.72 4.68
CA SER A 93 -16.13 -2.33 4.66
C SER A 93 -14.94 -1.38 4.70
N ILE A 94 -15.18 -0.10 4.34
CA ILE A 94 -14.15 0.94 4.36
C ILE A 94 -13.72 1.23 5.81
N GLU A 95 -14.65 1.17 6.77
CA GLU A 95 -14.38 1.45 8.18
C GLU A 95 -13.43 0.41 8.79
N ILE A 96 -13.65 -0.88 8.48
CA ILE A 96 -12.76 -1.95 8.92
C ILE A 96 -11.41 -1.80 8.24
N TRP A 97 -11.38 -1.58 6.92
CA TRP A 97 -10.13 -1.35 6.20
C TRP A 97 -9.35 -0.18 6.79
N TRP A 98 -9.99 0.95 7.06
CA TRP A 98 -9.32 2.15 7.56
C TRP A 98 -8.66 1.90 8.91
N ARG A 99 -9.34 1.22 9.83
CA ARG A 99 -8.77 0.84 11.12
C ARG A 99 -7.51 -0.01 10.96
N GLU A 100 -7.58 -1.05 10.12
CA GLU A 100 -6.44 -1.94 9.90
C GLU A 100 -5.30 -1.24 9.16
N TRP A 101 -5.62 -0.42 8.15
CA TRP A 101 -4.65 0.33 7.37
C TRP A 101 -3.92 1.37 8.24
N LYS A 102 -4.65 2.12 9.08
CA LYS A 102 -4.08 3.09 10.01
C LYS A 102 -3.16 2.40 11.04
N LYS A 103 -3.63 1.30 11.63
CA LYS A 103 -2.80 0.46 12.53
C LYS A 103 -1.54 -0.05 11.83
N PHE A 104 -1.66 -0.52 10.60
CA PHE A 104 -0.54 -1.00 9.80
C PHE A 104 0.48 0.11 9.56
N MET A 105 0.04 1.28 9.09
CA MET A 105 0.95 2.38 8.76
C MET A 105 1.61 3.00 9.98
N PHE A 106 0.85 3.20 11.06
CA PHE A 106 1.24 4.11 12.14
C PHE A 106 1.52 3.43 13.48
N ALA A 107 1.05 2.19 13.69
CA ALA A 107 1.24 1.46 14.94
C ALA A 107 2.01 0.14 14.80
N THR A 108 2.42 -0.21 13.58
CA THR A 108 3.14 -1.46 13.33
C THR A 108 4.62 -1.19 13.17
N TYR A 109 5.41 -1.79 14.05
CA TYR A 109 6.86 -1.81 13.96
C TYR A 109 7.30 -3.05 13.17
N VAL A 110 8.25 -2.86 12.27
CA VAL A 110 8.89 -3.92 11.51
C VAL A 110 10.38 -3.96 11.81
N GLN A 111 10.93 -5.17 11.88
CA GLN A 111 12.37 -5.39 11.98
C GLN A 111 12.91 -5.60 10.57
N ILE A 112 13.66 -4.63 10.07
CA ILE A 112 14.26 -4.68 8.72
C ILE A 112 15.75 -4.35 8.77
N PHE A 113 16.48 -4.80 7.75
CA PHE A 113 17.88 -4.44 7.56
C PHE A 113 18.01 -3.03 7.00
N SER A 114 18.77 -2.18 7.69
CA SER A 114 18.93 -0.74 7.38
C SER A 114 19.36 -0.44 5.94
N ASN A 115 20.03 -1.39 5.25
CA ASN A 115 20.40 -1.30 3.82
C ASN A 115 20.34 -2.68 3.11
N GLY A 116 19.37 -3.52 3.48
CA GLY A 116 19.26 -4.90 2.95
C GLY A 116 20.28 -5.90 3.52
N HIS A 117 21.39 -5.41 4.08
CA HIS A 117 22.35 -6.14 4.89
C HIS A 117 22.76 -5.26 6.08
N GLY A 118 23.01 -5.85 7.26
CA GLY A 118 23.51 -5.12 8.43
C GLY A 118 22.70 -5.33 9.71
N GLU A 119 22.77 -4.38 10.62
CA GLU A 119 22.03 -4.42 11.88
C GLU A 119 20.54 -4.13 11.64
N ALA A 120 19.70 -5.00 12.20
CA ALA A 120 18.26 -4.86 12.16
C ALA A 120 17.83 -3.78 13.16
N SER A 121 16.93 -2.89 12.74
CA SER A 121 16.34 -1.91 13.67
C SER A 121 14.83 -1.89 13.55
N PRO A 122 14.11 -1.69 14.67
CA PRO A 122 12.67 -1.49 14.65
C PRO A 122 12.36 -0.15 13.97
N GLN A 123 11.55 -0.18 12.93
CA GLN A 123 11.04 1.01 12.26
C GLN A 123 9.52 0.93 12.15
N LEU A 124 8.82 2.06 12.29
CA LEU A 124 7.40 2.11 11.93
C LEU A 124 7.26 1.99 10.42
N VAL A 125 6.16 1.40 9.97
CA VAL A 125 5.89 1.24 8.53
C VAL A 125 5.85 2.61 7.81
N CYS A 126 5.28 3.65 8.42
CA CYS A 126 5.25 4.98 7.82
C CYS A 126 6.65 5.58 7.60
N ASP A 127 7.62 5.23 8.46
CA ASP A 127 8.99 5.77 8.41
C ASP A 127 9.80 5.14 7.26
N LEU A 128 9.31 4.03 6.69
CA LEU A 128 9.91 3.41 5.51
C LEU A 128 9.70 4.26 4.24
N ILE A 129 8.71 5.15 4.24
CA ILE A 129 8.38 5.98 3.08
C ILE A 129 9.35 7.16 3.04
N GLY A 130 10.31 7.09 2.11
CA GLY A 130 11.25 8.17 1.86
C GLY A 130 10.65 9.33 1.04
N PRO A 131 11.31 10.51 1.07
CA PRO A 131 10.92 11.64 0.23
C PRO A 131 11.11 11.34 -1.26
N ILE A 132 10.33 12.01 -2.10
CA ILE A 132 10.47 11.97 -3.55
C ILE A 132 11.13 13.28 -4.01
N ASN A 133 12.22 13.17 -4.78
CA ASN A 133 12.96 14.32 -5.29
C ASN A 133 12.63 14.61 -6.77
N ARG A 134 12.37 15.88 -7.08
CA ARG A 134 12.09 16.41 -8.42
C ARG A 134 13.23 16.21 -9.42
N GLU A 135 14.48 16.14 -8.97
CA GLU A 135 15.64 15.82 -9.82
C GLU A 135 15.45 14.45 -10.51
N LYS A 136 14.89 13.49 -9.78
CA LYS A 136 14.58 12.16 -10.29
C LYS A 136 13.19 12.08 -10.93
N TYR A 137 12.26 12.90 -10.46
CA TYR A 137 10.86 12.91 -10.92
C TYR A 137 10.41 14.35 -11.23
N PRO A 138 10.75 14.87 -12.43
CA PRO A 138 10.57 16.29 -12.78
C PRO A 138 9.12 16.79 -12.78
N ALA A 139 8.14 15.88 -12.73
CA ALA A 139 6.73 16.22 -12.64
C ALA A 139 6.32 16.77 -11.26
N LEU A 140 7.12 16.57 -10.19
CA LEU A 140 6.84 17.16 -8.87
C LEU A 140 7.11 18.65 -8.87
N SER A 141 6.18 19.42 -8.31
CA SER A 141 6.45 20.81 -7.95
C SER A 141 7.37 20.90 -6.72
N ALA A 142 7.90 22.09 -6.45
CA ALA A 142 8.72 22.32 -5.26
C ALA A 142 7.90 22.16 -3.97
N GLU A 143 6.64 22.61 -4.00
CA GLU A 143 5.67 22.51 -2.92
C GLU A 143 5.34 21.03 -2.66
N GLU A 144 5.06 20.25 -3.70
CA GLU A 144 4.80 18.82 -3.58
C GLU A 144 6.02 18.05 -3.05
N GLN A 145 7.23 18.42 -3.45
CA GLN A 145 8.45 17.82 -2.91
C GLN A 145 8.58 18.07 -1.39
N ALA A 146 8.29 19.30 -0.94
CA ALA A 146 8.38 19.70 0.46
C ALA A 146 7.42 18.92 1.38
N ILE A 147 6.33 18.38 0.82
CA ILE A 147 5.34 17.56 1.53
C ILE A 147 5.28 16.12 1.01
N SER A 148 6.32 15.67 0.29
CA SER A 148 6.22 14.44 -0.53
C SER A 148 5.92 13.18 0.27
N VAL A 149 6.41 13.05 1.50
CA VAL A 149 6.10 11.89 2.36
C VAL A 149 4.63 11.90 2.81
N PRO A 150 4.09 12.95 3.47
CA PRO A 150 2.68 12.97 3.84
C PRO A 150 1.75 12.89 2.61
N LEU A 151 2.12 13.50 1.48
CA LEU A 151 1.36 13.44 0.23
C LEU A 151 1.31 12.03 -0.37
N GLN A 152 2.42 11.29 -0.32
CA GLN A 152 2.47 9.87 -0.70
C GLN A 152 1.49 9.03 0.12
N ILE A 153 1.50 9.22 1.44
CA ILE A 153 0.64 8.48 2.37
C ILE A 153 -0.84 8.79 2.11
N LEU A 154 -1.19 10.07 1.91
CA LEU A 154 -2.55 10.48 1.54
C LEU A 154 -2.99 9.83 0.23
N CYS A 155 -2.17 9.91 -0.82
CA CYS A 155 -2.49 9.33 -2.12
C CYS A 155 -2.64 7.80 -2.04
N LEU A 156 -1.80 7.13 -1.26
CA LEU A 156 -1.90 5.69 -1.04
C LEU A 156 -3.20 5.32 -0.32
N ALA A 157 -3.56 6.04 0.74
CA ALA A 157 -4.80 5.84 1.48
C ALA A 157 -6.03 5.99 0.57
N ILE A 158 -6.08 7.07 -0.24
CA ILE A 158 -7.17 7.29 -1.19
C ILE A 158 -7.26 6.14 -2.20
N MET A 159 -6.13 5.71 -2.77
CA MET A 159 -6.10 4.62 -3.75
C MET A 159 -6.63 3.30 -3.15
N ASP A 160 -6.14 2.91 -1.99
CA ASP A 160 -6.56 1.68 -1.31
C ASP A 160 -8.05 1.76 -0.91
N THR A 161 -8.52 2.92 -0.42
CA THR A 161 -9.96 3.17 -0.13
C THR A 161 -10.83 2.91 -1.35
N ILE A 162 -10.43 3.44 -2.51
CA ILE A 162 -11.17 3.27 -3.76
C ILE A 162 -11.21 1.79 -4.16
N PHE A 163 -10.09 1.06 -4.05
CA PHE A 163 -10.08 -0.37 -4.37
C PHE A 163 -10.98 -1.19 -3.44
N VAL A 164 -10.97 -0.90 -2.14
CA VAL A 164 -11.87 -1.54 -1.17
C VAL A 164 -13.33 -1.26 -1.53
N HIS A 165 -13.68 0.00 -1.83
CA HIS A 165 -15.02 0.36 -2.26
C HIS A 165 -15.44 -0.40 -3.52
N VAL A 166 -14.57 -0.46 -4.54
CA VAL A 166 -14.87 -1.16 -5.80
C VAL A 166 -15.07 -2.65 -5.57
N ALA A 167 -14.18 -3.30 -4.81
CA ALA A 167 -14.27 -4.72 -4.52
C ALA A 167 -15.57 -5.06 -3.75
N ASN A 168 -15.87 -4.29 -2.70
CA ASN A 168 -17.08 -4.47 -1.90
C ASN A 168 -18.37 -4.11 -2.67
N ARG A 169 -18.29 -3.25 -3.69
CA ARG A 169 -19.47 -2.92 -4.52
C ARG A 169 -19.71 -3.93 -5.64
N VAL A 170 -18.66 -4.39 -6.30
CA VAL A 170 -18.78 -5.27 -7.48
C VAL A 170 -18.99 -6.72 -7.08
N ALA A 171 -18.37 -7.18 -6.00
CA ALA A 171 -18.39 -8.58 -5.60
C ALA A 171 -18.40 -8.76 -4.07
N PRO A 172 -19.34 -8.14 -3.33
CA PRO A 172 -19.34 -8.04 -1.86
C PRO A 172 -19.12 -9.36 -1.12
N THR A 173 -19.63 -10.46 -1.68
CA THR A 173 -19.58 -11.80 -1.06
C THR A 173 -18.54 -12.72 -1.69
N ALA A 174 -17.91 -12.30 -2.80
CA ALA A 174 -17.10 -13.19 -3.63
C ALA A 174 -15.63 -12.76 -3.72
N TRP A 175 -15.31 -11.46 -3.74
CA TRP A 175 -13.95 -11.01 -4.05
C TRP A 175 -12.93 -11.51 -3.02
N GLU A 176 -13.26 -11.49 -1.72
CA GLU A 176 -12.35 -11.98 -0.68
C GLU A 176 -12.12 -13.48 -0.80
N ARG A 177 -13.19 -14.25 -1.03
CA ARG A 177 -13.11 -15.69 -1.24
C ARG A 177 -12.22 -16.02 -2.45
N ILE A 178 -12.44 -15.32 -3.57
CA ILE A 178 -11.62 -15.45 -4.78
C ILE A 178 -10.16 -15.13 -4.46
N ARG A 179 -9.89 -13.99 -3.80
CA ARG A 179 -8.54 -13.59 -3.38
C ARG A 179 -7.88 -14.66 -2.51
N GLN A 180 -8.58 -15.19 -1.50
CA GLN A 180 -8.06 -16.22 -0.61
C GLN A 180 -7.76 -17.53 -1.36
N THR A 181 -8.63 -17.96 -2.27
CA THR A 181 -8.40 -19.13 -3.14
C THR A 181 -7.17 -18.94 -4.02
N LEU A 182 -7.04 -17.77 -4.68
CA LEU A 182 -5.88 -17.44 -5.51
C LEU A 182 -4.59 -17.41 -4.68
N CYS A 183 -4.61 -16.75 -3.52
CA CYS A 183 -3.45 -16.71 -2.63
C CYS A 183 -3.05 -18.12 -2.19
N ARG A 184 -4.00 -18.96 -1.79
CA ARG A 184 -3.72 -20.36 -1.39
C ARG A 184 -3.06 -21.13 -2.54
N ALA A 185 -3.58 -20.99 -3.76
CA ALA A 185 -3.09 -21.70 -4.93
C ALA A 185 -1.70 -21.24 -5.40
N PHE A 186 -1.41 -19.92 -5.34
CA PHE A 186 -0.22 -19.34 -5.98
C PHE A 186 0.86 -18.87 -5.02
N ILE A 187 0.53 -18.60 -3.76
CA ILE A 187 1.47 -18.03 -2.78
C ILE A 187 1.81 -19.08 -1.73
N HIS A 188 0.81 -19.66 -1.06
CA HIS A 188 1.08 -20.52 0.11
C HIS A 188 1.53 -21.91 -0.28
N ASN A 189 0.88 -22.52 -1.27
CA ASN A 189 1.24 -23.85 -1.72
C ASN A 189 2.27 -23.80 -2.87
N LYS A 190 2.96 -22.67 -3.06
CA LYS A 190 3.88 -22.47 -4.19
C LYS A 190 5.04 -23.46 -4.12
N ILE A 191 5.71 -23.54 -2.97
CA ILE A 191 6.85 -24.44 -2.77
C ILE A 191 6.40 -25.89 -2.90
N ASP A 192 5.33 -26.29 -2.22
CA ASP A 192 4.79 -27.66 -2.33
C ASP A 192 4.42 -28.02 -3.76
N ARG A 193 3.83 -27.09 -4.53
CA ARG A 193 3.54 -27.29 -5.95
C ARG A 193 4.80 -27.42 -6.78
N ILE A 194 5.81 -26.58 -6.56
CA ILE A 194 7.10 -26.68 -7.24
C ILE A 194 7.73 -28.04 -6.94
N CYS A 195 7.82 -28.44 -5.68
CA CYS A 195 8.34 -29.74 -5.27
C CYS A 195 7.56 -30.90 -5.91
N ASN A 196 6.23 -30.83 -5.94
CA ASN A 196 5.39 -31.83 -6.58
C ASN A 196 5.62 -31.90 -8.09
N ILE A 197 5.75 -30.76 -8.77
CA ILE A 197 6.03 -30.71 -10.22
C ILE A 197 7.42 -31.30 -10.50
N LEU A 198 8.44 -30.94 -9.72
CA LEU A 198 9.78 -31.49 -9.85
C LEU A 198 9.79 -33.01 -9.63
N ALA A 199 9.11 -33.49 -8.58
CA ALA A 199 9.07 -34.91 -8.21
C ALA A 199 8.21 -35.78 -9.13
N SER A 200 7.27 -35.19 -9.89
CA SER A 200 6.35 -35.91 -10.78
C SER A 200 6.72 -35.77 -12.25
N SER A 201 6.91 -34.55 -12.73
CA SER A 201 7.03 -34.23 -14.15
C SER A 201 8.48 -34.20 -14.63
N TYR A 202 9.42 -33.92 -13.72
CA TYR A 202 10.84 -33.77 -14.04
C TYR A 202 11.74 -34.77 -13.28
N ARG A 203 11.16 -35.84 -12.73
CA ARG A 203 11.86 -36.83 -11.89
C ARG A 203 13.13 -37.38 -12.55
N ASP A 204 13.03 -37.70 -13.84
CA ASP A 204 14.10 -38.39 -14.58
C ASP A 204 14.98 -37.40 -15.37
N GLN A 205 14.81 -36.10 -15.17
CA GLN A 205 15.61 -35.08 -15.85
C GLN A 205 16.90 -34.81 -15.07
N HIS A 206 18.03 -34.94 -15.73
CA HIS A 206 19.35 -34.69 -15.15
C HIS A 206 19.67 -33.20 -15.01
N VAL A 207 19.02 -32.35 -15.80
CA VAL A 207 19.21 -30.90 -15.80
C VAL A 207 17.84 -30.23 -15.91
N ILE A 208 17.58 -29.27 -15.02
CA ILE A 208 16.35 -28.48 -15.00
C ILE A 208 16.75 -27.01 -15.00
N PHE A 209 16.23 -26.25 -15.95
CA PHE A 209 16.38 -24.79 -15.99
C PHE A 209 15.16 -24.15 -15.35
N LEU A 210 15.37 -23.42 -14.26
CA LEU A 210 14.33 -22.65 -13.57
C LEU A 210 14.41 -21.18 -14.01
N GLN A 211 13.26 -20.54 -14.17
CA GLN A 211 13.12 -19.13 -14.54
C GLN A 211 12.48 -18.32 -13.40
#